data_AF-A0A348AIH7-F1
#
_entry.id   AF-A0A348AIH7-F1
#
_cell.length_a   1.000
_cell.length_b   1.000
_cell.length_c   1.000
_cell.angle_alpha   90.00
_cell.angle_beta   90.00
_cell.angle_gamma   90.00
#
_symmetry.space_group_name_H-M   'P 1'
#
loop_
_entity.id
_entity.type
_entity.pdbx_description
1 polymer ?
#
loop_
_entity_poly.entity_id
_entity_poly.type
_entity_poly.pdbx_seq_one_letter_code
_entity_poly.pdbx_strand_id
1 'polypeptide(L)'
;MSDTDKFMQEEFLPFCKRAIDAFEQNHHTLYSAIKSFLSGKNLIGMRLTKNGNVLGDYTVVLENAKFSRIDNGILSSEIHTPFGTIKPYAILEKSTVEKMIQDEPGFISHPFATKFKYYPEMTIKFLK
;
A
#
# COMPACT_ATOMS: atom_id res chain seq x y z
N MET A 1 -7.31 -4.85 -19.93
CA MET A 1 -7.01 -4.19 -18.65
C MET A 1 -8.18 -3.26 -18.35
N SER A 2 -8.84 -3.41 -17.20
CA SER A 2 -10.00 -2.59 -16.84
C SER A 2 -9.60 -1.15 -16.50
N ASP A 3 -10.55 -0.22 -16.45
CA ASP A 3 -10.28 1.16 -16.01
C ASP A 3 -9.79 1.19 -14.55
N THR A 4 -10.28 0.28 -13.72
CA THR A 4 -9.78 0.11 -12.35
C THR A 4 -8.32 -0.33 -12.34
N ASP A 5 -7.95 -1.28 -13.19
CA ASP A 5 -6.57 -1.75 -13.28
C ASP A 5 -5.63 -0.63 -13.75
N LYS A 6 -6.07 0.20 -14.71
CA LYS A 6 -5.33 1.40 -15.13
C LYS A 6 -5.14 2.36 -13.98
N PHE A 7 -6.20 2.71 -13.26
CA PHE A 7 -6.12 3.56 -12.06
C PHE A 7 -5.09 3.04 -11.05
N MET A 8 -5.09 1.74 -10.77
CA MET A 8 -4.14 1.15 -9.83
C MET A 8 -2.68 1.23 -10.31
N GLN A 9 -2.44 0.99 -11.60
CA GLN A 9 -1.10 0.94 -12.17
C GLN A 9 -0.53 2.33 -12.50
N GLU A 10 -1.37 3.23 -13.00
CA GLU A 10 -0.96 4.51 -13.58
C GLU A 10 -1.10 5.66 -12.57
N GLU A 11 -1.93 5.52 -11.54
CA GLU A 11 -2.13 6.58 -10.53
C GLU A 11 -1.65 6.13 -9.15
N PHE A 12 -2.18 5.01 -8.64
CA PHE A 12 -1.90 4.57 -7.27
C PHE A 12 -0.46 4.09 -7.07
N LEU A 13 0.06 3.21 -7.94
CA LEU A 13 1.43 2.71 -7.82
C LEU A 13 2.48 3.86 -7.89
N PRO A 14 2.41 4.80 -8.85
CA PRO A 14 3.28 5.97 -8.86
C PRO A 14 3.18 6.83 -7.61
N PHE A 15 1.97 7.04 -7.07
CA PHE A 15 1.79 7.70 -5.78
C PHE A 15 2.53 6.97 -4.65
N CYS A 16 2.35 5.66 -4.51
CA CYS A 16 3.03 4.88 -3.47
C CYS A 16 4.56 4.97 -3.58
N LYS A 17 5.09 4.94 -4.82
CA LYS A 17 6.53 5.10 -5.09
C LYS A 17 7.04 6.47 -4.64
N ARG A 18 6.36 7.56 -5.04
CA ARG A 18 6.75 8.92 -4.63
C ARG A 18 6.65 9.12 -3.12
N ALA A 19 5.58 8.62 -2.50
CA ALA A 19 5.40 8.70 -1.06
C ALA A 19 6.49 7.96 -0.28
N ILE A 20 6.90 6.75 -0.72
CA ILE A 20 7.96 6.01 -0.03
C ILE A 20 9.34 6.63 -0.26
N ASP A 21 9.62 7.14 -1.46
CA ASP A 21 10.91 7.78 -1.77
C ASP A 21 11.05 9.10 -0.98
N ALA A 22 9.98 9.89 -0.87
CA ALA A 22 9.97 11.09 -0.05
C ALA A 22 10.10 10.76 1.45
N PHE A 23 9.45 9.69 1.90
CA PHE A 23 9.59 9.21 3.28
C PHE A 23 11.02 8.76 3.59
N GLU A 24 11.69 8.07 2.66
CA GLU A 24 13.09 7.69 2.78
C GLU A 24 13.99 8.93 2.96
N GLN A 25 13.76 9.98 2.17
CA GLN A 25 14.53 11.22 2.23
C GLN A 25 14.27 12.02 3.52
N ASN A 26 13.00 12.12 3.94
CA ASN A 26 12.61 12.95 5.08
C ASN A 26 12.80 12.25 6.43
N HIS A 27 12.82 10.92 6.46
CA HIS A 27 12.83 10.12 7.69
C HIS A 27 13.81 8.94 7.65
N HIS A 28 15.07 9.18 7.24
CA HIS A 28 16.12 8.16 7.06
C HIS A 28 16.20 7.10 8.17
N THR A 29 16.25 7.49 9.45
CA THR A 29 16.39 6.55 10.58
C THR A 29 15.21 5.57 10.65
N LEU A 30 14.00 6.08 10.45
CA LEU A 30 12.79 5.29 10.53
C LEU A 30 12.61 4.43 9.27
N TYR A 31 12.94 4.96 8.10
CA TYR A 31 12.96 4.18 6.87
C TYR A 31 13.96 3.02 6.97
N SER A 32 15.13 3.22 7.56
CA SER A 32 16.10 2.14 7.81
C SER A 32 15.53 1.03 8.68
N ALA A 33 14.78 1.37 9.73
CA ALA A 33 14.11 0.39 10.57
C ALA A 33 13.03 -0.40 9.79
N ILE A 34 12.19 0.29 9.01
CA ILE A 34 11.18 -0.34 8.15
C ILE A 34 11.84 -1.24 7.10
N LYS A 35 12.92 -0.78 6.48
CA LYS A 35 13.70 -1.53 5.49
C LYS A 35 14.29 -2.81 6.06
N SER A 36 14.81 -2.74 7.28
CA SER A 36 15.33 -3.92 7.98
C SER A 36 14.21 -4.94 8.25
N PHE A 37 13.03 -4.45 8.64
CA PHE A 37 11.86 -5.28 8.93
C PHE A 37 11.20 -5.89 7.69
N LEU A 38 11.18 -5.15 6.57
CA LEU A 38 10.57 -5.52 5.28
C LEU A 38 11.63 -5.81 4.21
N SER A 39 12.77 -6.37 4.62
CA SER A 39 13.82 -6.78 3.70
C SER A 39 13.34 -7.93 2.80
N GLY A 40 13.92 -8.05 1.60
CA GLY A 40 13.51 -9.07 0.64
C GLY A 40 12.16 -8.77 -0.04
N LYS A 41 11.46 -9.83 -0.46
CA LYS A 41 10.20 -9.74 -1.20
C LYS A 41 9.01 -9.91 -0.26
N ASN A 42 8.13 -8.92 -0.27
CA ASN A 42 6.92 -8.87 0.55
C ASN A 42 5.70 -8.60 -0.33
N LEU A 43 4.58 -9.25 -0.02
CA LEU A 43 3.33 -9.18 -0.75
C LEU A 43 2.24 -8.64 0.16
N ILE A 44 1.52 -7.62 -0.30
CA ILE A 44 0.38 -7.06 0.42
C ILE A 44 -0.86 -7.18 -0.46
N GLY A 45 -1.81 -8.00 -0.02
CA GLY A 45 -3.11 -8.12 -0.67
C GLY A 45 -3.93 -6.86 -0.46
N MET A 46 -4.67 -6.47 -1.49
CA MET A 46 -5.54 -5.31 -1.46
C MET A 46 -6.79 -5.56 -2.29
N ARG A 47 -7.96 -5.29 -1.71
CA ARG A 47 -9.25 -5.32 -2.37
C ARG A 47 -9.76 -3.90 -2.52
N LEU A 48 -10.00 -3.49 -3.76
CA LEU A 48 -10.63 -2.21 -4.06
C LEU A 48 -12.14 -2.40 -4.20
N THR A 49 -12.90 -1.50 -3.59
CA THR A 49 -14.36 -1.51 -3.59
C THR A 49 -14.93 -0.18 -4.08
N LYS A 50 -16.18 -0.18 -4.53
CA LYS A 50 -16.96 1.00 -4.82
C LYS A 50 -18.38 0.80 -4.33
N ASN A 51 -18.77 1.56 -3.32
CA ASN A 51 -20.07 1.43 -2.66
C ASN A 51 -20.31 -0.01 -2.18
N GLY A 52 -19.30 -0.64 -1.58
CA GLY A 52 -19.31 -2.02 -1.12
C GLY A 52 -19.16 -3.10 -2.20
N ASN A 53 -19.24 -2.76 -3.49
CA ASN A 53 -19.01 -3.71 -4.57
C ASN A 53 -17.52 -3.86 -4.87
N VAL A 54 -17.04 -5.11 -5.03
CA VAL A 54 -15.64 -5.37 -5.36
C VAL A 54 -15.36 -4.92 -6.79
N LEU A 55 -14.39 -4.01 -6.94
CA LEU A 55 -13.91 -3.57 -8.25
C LEU A 55 -12.73 -4.43 -8.74
N GLY A 56 -11.89 -4.90 -7.82
CA GLY A 56 -10.73 -5.70 -8.15
C GLY A 56 -9.93 -6.10 -6.92
N ASP A 57 -9.19 -7.19 -7.08
CA ASP A 57 -8.20 -7.67 -6.12
C ASP A 57 -6.80 -7.47 -6.70
N TYR A 58 -5.88 -7.06 -5.84
CA TYR A 58 -4.54 -6.64 -6.20
C TYR A 58 -3.53 -7.19 -5.20
N THR A 59 -2.32 -7.48 -5.68
CA THR A 59 -1.16 -7.74 -4.84
C THR A 59 -0.16 -6.62 -5.05
N VAL A 60 0.10 -5.86 -4.00
CA VAL A 60 1.16 -4.86 -3.99
C VAL A 60 2.46 -5.55 -3.63
N VAL A 61 3.43 -5.52 -4.55
CA VAL A 61 4.72 -6.18 -4.39
C VAL A 61 5.73 -5.17 -3.88
N LEU A 62 6.32 -5.48 -2.73
CA LEU A 62 7.42 -4.71 -2.15
C LEU A 62 8.72 -5.51 -2.23
N GLU A 63 9.78 -4.84 -2.68
CA GLU A 63 11.13 -5.38 -2.73
C GLU A 63 12.04 -4.44 -1.94
N ASN A 64 12.65 -4.95 -0.86
CA ASN A 64 13.49 -4.17 0.05
C ASN A 64 12.82 -2.88 0.54
N ALA A 65 11.58 -2.99 1.01
CA ALA A 65 10.71 -1.89 1.45
C ALA A 65 10.38 -0.82 0.39
N LYS A 66 10.56 -1.10 -0.91
CA LYS A 66 10.11 -0.23 -2.00
C LYS A 66 8.99 -0.89 -2.80
N PHE A 67 8.03 -0.10 -3.24
CA PHE A 67 6.97 -0.56 -4.14
C PHE A 67 7.55 -0.88 -5.51
N SER A 68 7.44 -2.14 -5.94
CA SER A 68 7.98 -2.62 -7.21
C SER A 68 6.90 -2.55 -8.30
N ARG A 69 5.81 -3.30 -8.11
CA ARG A 69 4.67 -3.41 -9.02
C ARG A 69 3.38 -3.76 -8.29
N ILE A 70 2.27 -3.74 -9.04
CA ILE A 70 0.99 -4.29 -8.61
C ILE A 70 0.62 -5.44 -9.54
N ASP A 71 0.25 -6.58 -8.99
CA ASP A 71 -0.27 -7.71 -9.76
C ASP A 71 -1.81 -7.70 -9.69
N ASN A 72 -2.49 -7.73 -10.83
CA ASN A 72 -3.97 -7.63 -10.92
C ASN A 72 -4.63 -9.01 -10.82
N GLY A 73 -5.79 -9.10 -10.17
CA GLY A 73 -6.60 -10.32 -10.09
C GLY A 73 -6.08 -11.38 -9.12
N ILE A 74 -5.01 -11.08 -8.38
CA ILE A 74 -4.40 -11.98 -7.39
C ILE A 74 -4.43 -11.27 -6.04
N LEU A 75 -5.04 -11.91 -5.03
CA LEU A 75 -4.98 -11.47 -3.65
C LEU A 75 -3.96 -12.32 -2.88
N SER A 76 -2.68 -12.02 -3.06
CA SER A 76 -1.59 -12.66 -2.33
C SER A 76 -1.08 -11.73 -1.23
N SER A 77 -0.90 -12.29 -0.05
CA SER A 77 -0.44 -11.57 1.13
C SER A 77 0.59 -12.39 1.85
N GLU A 78 1.80 -11.86 1.97
CA GLU A 78 2.91 -12.53 2.62
C GLU A 78 4.00 -11.50 2.95
N ILE A 79 4.05 -11.09 4.22
CA ILE A 79 5.11 -10.25 4.75
C ILE A 79 5.96 -11.08 5.68
N HIS A 80 7.26 -11.14 5.38
CA HIS A 80 8.25 -11.80 6.19
C HIS A 80 8.78 -10.81 7.22
N THR A 81 8.53 -11.10 8.49
CA THR A 81 9.05 -10.31 9.61
C THR A 81 10.03 -11.14 10.42
N PRO A 82 10.91 -10.53 11.24
CA PRO A 82 11.76 -11.26 12.18
C PRO A 82 10.99 -12.16 13.16
N PHE A 83 9.69 -11.91 13.36
CA PHE A 83 8.81 -12.66 14.26
C PHE A 83 7.97 -13.72 13.55
N GLY A 84 8.18 -13.92 12.24
CA GLY A 84 7.44 -14.86 11.40
C GLY A 84 6.70 -14.19 10.24
N THR A 85 5.91 -14.98 9.53
CA THR A 85 5.16 -14.52 8.35
C THR A 85 3.75 -14.08 8.73
N ILE A 86 3.36 -12.87 8.33
CA ILE A 86 1.98 -12.38 8.43
C ILE A 86 1.40 -12.21 7.03
N LYS A 87 0.10 -12.40 6.88
CA LYS A 87 -0.58 -12.31 5.57
C LYS A 87 -1.65 -11.21 5.58
N PRO A 88 -1.25 -9.92 5.63
CA PRO A 88 -2.20 -8.82 5.73
C PRO A 88 -2.87 -8.58 4.37
N TYR A 89 -4.18 -8.35 4.39
CA TYR A 89 -4.93 -7.88 3.25
C TYR A 89 -5.78 -6.67 3.63
N ALA A 90 -5.68 -5.60 2.83
CA ALA A 90 -6.44 -4.38 3.02
C ALA A 90 -7.69 -4.37 2.15
N ILE A 91 -8.79 -3.79 2.64
CA ILE A 91 -9.98 -3.47 1.86
C ILE A 91 -10.14 -1.95 1.90
N LEU A 92 -10.24 -1.35 0.72
CA LEU A 92 -10.30 0.09 0.52
C LEU A 92 -11.43 0.45 -0.45
N GLU A 93 -12.10 1.57 -0.20
CA GLU A 93 -13.00 2.18 -1.18
C GLU A 93 -12.17 2.99 -2.21
N LYS A 94 -12.59 2.98 -3.48
CA LYS A 94 -11.90 3.73 -4.55
C LYS A 94 -11.79 5.21 -4.23
N SER A 95 -12.85 5.79 -3.66
CA SER A 95 -12.88 7.19 -3.25
C SER A 95 -11.84 7.49 -2.15
N THR A 96 -11.57 6.54 -1.24
CA THR A 96 -10.50 6.68 -0.24
C THR A 96 -9.14 6.71 -0.92
N VAL A 97 -8.89 5.82 -1.89
CA VAL A 97 -7.63 5.81 -2.64
C VAL A 97 -7.43 7.10 -3.45
N GLU A 98 -8.47 7.59 -4.10
CA GLU A 98 -8.44 8.88 -4.82
C GLU A 98 -8.10 10.04 -3.87
N LYS A 99 -8.72 10.10 -2.69
CA LYS A 99 -8.38 11.10 -1.67
C LYS A 99 -6.95 10.97 -1.17
N MET A 100 -6.42 9.75 -1.03
CA MET A 100 -5.03 9.53 -0.60
C MET A 100 -4.05 10.08 -1.63
N ILE A 101 -4.31 9.84 -2.93
CA ILE A 101 -3.50 10.37 -4.03
C ILE A 101 -3.56 11.91 -4.04
N GLN A 102 -4.73 12.50 -3.83
CA GLN A 102 -4.88 13.96 -3.74
C GLN A 102 -4.15 14.57 -2.52
N ASP A 103 -4.03 13.81 -1.43
CA ASP A 103 -3.34 14.22 -0.19
C ASP A 103 -1.86 13.78 -0.17
N GLU A 104 -1.27 13.52 -1.35
CA GLU A 104 0.15 13.18 -1.51
C GLU A 104 1.09 14.17 -0.79
N PRO A 105 0.89 15.51 -0.84
CA PRO A 105 1.71 16.45 -0.07
C PRO A 105 1.70 16.18 1.44
N GLY A 106 0.58 15.71 1.98
CA GLY A 106 0.45 15.28 3.37
C GLY A 106 1.30 14.03 3.65
N PHE A 107 1.26 13.03 2.78
CA PHE A 107 2.08 11.82 2.92
C PHE A 107 3.59 12.10 2.87
N ILE A 108 4.00 13.16 2.17
CA ILE A 108 5.42 13.58 2.08
C ILE A 108 5.86 14.32 3.35
N SER A 109 5.03 15.24 3.84
CA SER A 109 5.38 16.16 4.93
C SER A 109 5.09 15.60 6.32
N HIS A 110 3.98 14.88 6.48
CA HIS A 110 3.47 14.35 7.75
C HIS A 110 2.98 12.90 7.59
N PRO A 111 3.84 11.96 7.15
CA PRO A 111 3.47 10.62 6.69
C PRO A 111 2.60 9.85 7.68
N PHE A 112 2.92 9.94 8.98
CA PHE A 112 2.13 9.27 10.01
C PHE A 112 0.77 9.91 10.20
N ALA A 113 0.70 11.22 10.41
CA ALA A 113 -0.55 11.91 10.66
C ALA A 113 -1.52 11.72 9.48
N THR A 114 -1.00 11.85 8.26
CA THR A 114 -1.78 11.63 7.04
C THR A 114 -2.20 10.17 6.90
N LYS A 115 -1.31 9.19 7.16
CA LYS A 115 -1.72 7.78 7.16
C LYS A 115 -2.81 7.48 8.20
N PHE A 116 -2.70 8.04 9.41
CA PHE A 116 -3.68 7.84 10.48
C PHE A 116 -5.04 8.48 10.17
N LYS A 117 -5.07 9.58 9.42
CA LYS A 117 -6.31 10.20 8.91
C LYS A 117 -7.14 9.21 8.07
N TYR A 118 -6.49 8.36 7.27
CA TYR A 118 -7.18 7.38 6.42
C TYR A 118 -7.39 6.02 7.10
N TYR A 119 -6.72 5.74 8.21
CA TYR A 119 -6.83 4.46 8.91
C TYR A 119 -8.28 4.02 9.22
N PRO A 120 -9.20 4.92 9.66
CA PRO A 120 -10.61 4.56 9.85
C PRO A 120 -11.35 4.17 8.57
N GLU A 121 -10.88 4.59 7.40
CA GLU A 121 -11.44 4.24 6.10
C GLU A 121 -10.85 2.93 5.53
N MET A 122 -9.87 2.32 6.22
CA MET A 122 -9.24 1.07 5.82
C MET A 122 -9.73 -0.09 6.68
N THR A 123 -10.08 -1.21 6.05
CA THR A 123 -10.20 -2.48 6.78
C THR A 123 -8.97 -3.31 6.53
N ILE A 124 -8.25 -3.70 7.59
CA ILE A 124 -7.12 -4.63 7.50
C ILE A 124 -7.54 -5.96 8.11
N LYS A 125 -7.32 -7.04 7.37
CA LYS A 125 -7.54 -8.41 7.84
C LYS A 125 -6.28 -9.23 7.62
N PHE A 126 -6.18 -10.35 8.33
CA PHE A 126 -5.04 -11.26 8.21
C PHE A 126 -5.55 -12.61 7.71
N LEU A 127 -5.01 -13.07 6.59
CA LEU A 127 -5.27 -14.41 6.07
C LEU A 127 -4.56 -15.43 6.97
N LYS A 128 -5.18 -16.61 7.15
CA LYS A 128 -4.57 -17.74 7.84
C LYS A 128 -3.67 -18.50 6.85
#